data_AF-A0A3B9EF56-F1
#
_entry.id   AF-A0A3B9EF56-F1
#
_cell.length_a   1.000
_cell.length_b   1.000
_cell.length_c   1.000
_cell.angle_alpha   90.00
_cell.angle_beta   90.00
_cell.angle_gamma   90.00
#
_symmetry.space_group_name_H-M   'P 1'
#
loop_
_entity.id
_entity.type
_entity.pdbx_description
1 polymer ?
#
loop_
_entity_poly.entity_id
_entity_poly.type
_entity_poly.pdbx_seq_one_letter_code
_entity_poly.pdbx_strand_id
1 'polypeptide(L)'
;MARRPRASTRLSAANLTTLGAPCLAELLIEASVGDGNLKRRLQLELAAGAGPDLLANAIDKRLAALAASRTRVSWRKRPELLQDMETHRRLIVTRLAPADPVAALSSLIAWFDLFRGLAARVKDPRSELVAAFEGASPNLWTVAEAALRKASETIRPLADAVARNPLDYGRWVGAAGEALTPDLARRLLDALDGSVREARAARTAVRRLADRAGDLDLWLTLVTPEERGSPDFAAGVARRLLA
;
A
#
# COMPACT_ATOMS: atom_id res chain seq x y z
N MET A 1 10.51 -53.98 13.53
CA MET A 1 11.40 -52.93 12.97
C MET A 1 10.55 -51.91 12.23
N ALA A 2 10.43 -50.68 12.74
CA ALA A 2 9.69 -49.63 12.05
C ALA A 2 10.47 -49.19 10.80
N ARG A 3 9.83 -49.23 9.62
CA ARG A 3 10.41 -48.68 8.38
C ARG A 3 10.72 -47.21 8.60
N ARG A 4 12.00 -46.83 8.54
CA ARG A 4 12.40 -45.42 8.40
C ARG A 4 11.61 -44.82 7.22
N PRO A 5 10.95 -43.67 7.38
CA PRO A 5 10.30 -42.99 6.27
C PRO A 5 11.32 -42.80 5.15
N ARG A 6 10.96 -43.18 3.91
CA ARG A 6 11.83 -42.92 2.75
C ARG A 6 12.01 -41.42 2.61
N ALA A 7 13.25 -40.95 2.71
CA ALA A 7 13.57 -39.55 2.39
C ALA A 7 13.12 -39.26 0.96
N SER A 8 12.19 -38.32 0.80
CA SER A 8 11.64 -37.93 -0.49
C SER A 8 12.54 -36.88 -1.13
N THR A 9 13.04 -37.15 -2.34
CA THR A 9 13.82 -36.20 -3.14
C THR A 9 12.95 -35.17 -3.88
N ARG A 10 11.62 -35.25 -3.74
CA ARG A 10 10.70 -34.25 -4.31
C ARG A 10 10.96 -32.89 -3.66
N LEU A 11 11.20 -31.85 -4.46
CA LEU A 11 11.37 -30.48 -3.94
C LEU A 11 10.06 -30.01 -3.28
N SER A 12 10.11 -29.75 -1.97
CA SER A 12 9.02 -29.17 -1.20
C SER A 12 9.57 -28.51 0.07
N ALA A 13 8.84 -27.54 0.64
CA ALA A 13 9.26 -26.90 1.89
C ALA A 13 9.50 -27.92 3.01
N ALA A 14 8.61 -28.91 3.16
CA ALA A 14 8.74 -29.98 4.14
C ALA A 14 10.04 -30.79 3.93
N ASN A 15 10.36 -31.19 2.69
CA ASN A 15 11.59 -31.93 2.42
C ASN A 15 12.84 -31.04 2.56
N LEU A 16 12.75 -29.72 2.30
CA LEU A 16 13.88 -28.81 2.53
C LEU A 16 14.22 -28.67 4.02
N THR A 17 13.24 -28.72 4.92
CA THR A 17 13.53 -28.67 6.37
C THR A 17 14.43 -29.80 6.86
N THR A 18 14.47 -30.94 6.15
CA THR A 18 15.33 -32.08 6.54
C THR A 18 16.81 -31.81 6.28
N LEU A 19 17.17 -30.77 5.51
CA LEU A 19 18.56 -30.34 5.31
C LEU A 19 19.16 -29.63 6.54
N GLY A 20 18.32 -29.15 7.44
CA GLY A 20 18.74 -28.40 8.62
C GLY A 20 19.08 -26.94 8.33
N ALA A 21 19.10 -26.11 9.39
CA ALA A 21 19.31 -24.67 9.27
C ALA A 21 20.66 -24.26 8.65
N PRO A 22 21.82 -24.89 8.98
CA PRO A 22 23.10 -24.48 8.42
C PRO A 22 23.17 -24.63 6.89
N CYS A 23 22.77 -25.80 6.36
CA CYS A 23 22.78 -26.06 4.93
C CYS A 23 21.79 -25.14 4.19
N LEU A 24 20.59 -24.91 4.75
CA LEU A 24 19.65 -23.96 4.16
C LEU A 24 20.19 -22.53 4.15
N ALA A 25 20.92 -22.10 5.18
CA ALA A 25 21.53 -20.78 5.22
C ALA A 25 22.60 -20.60 4.13
N GLU A 26 23.47 -21.59 3.96
CA GLU A 26 24.49 -21.59 2.89
C GLU A 26 23.84 -21.51 1.50
N LEU A 27 22.84 -22.35 1.23
CA LEU A 27 22.11 -22.34 -0.04
C LEU A 27 21.40 -21.00 -0.31
N LEU A 28 20.84 -20.36 0.72
CA LEU A 28 20.21 -19.05 0.59
C LEU A 28 21.24 -17.95 0.31
N ILE A 29 22.42 -18.01 0.92
CA ILE A 29 23.52 -17.09 0.64
C ILE A 29 23.98 -17.26 -0.81
N GLU A 30 24.24 -18.49 -1.26
CA GLU A 30 24.63 -18.80 -2.64
C GLU A 30 23.59 -18.29 -3.65
N ALA A 31 22.31 -18.60 -3.41
CA ALA A 31 21.21 -18.15 -4.27
C ALA A 31 21.09 -16.61 -4.32
N SER A 32 21.48 -15.92 -3.24
CA SER A 32 21.37 -14.46 -3.15
C SER A 32 22.48 -13.70 -3.90
N VAL A 33 23.59 -14.34 -4.28
CA VAL A 33 24.73 -13.67 -4.93
C VAL A 33 24.32 -13.00 -6.25
N GLY A 34 23.49 -13.69 -7.04
CA GLY A 34 22.97 -13.17 -8.31
C GLY A 34 21.60 -12.47 -8.21
N ASP A 35 20.91 -12.58 -7.07
CA ASP A 35 19.56 -12.08 -6.88
C ASP A 35 19.50 -11.04 -5.75
N GLY A 36 19.59 -9.77 -6.15
CA GLY A 36 19.48 -8.65 -5.23
C GLY A 36 18.11 -8.54 -4.53
N ASN A 37 17.02 -9.03 -5.15
CA ASN A 37 15.70 -9.06 -4.52
C ASN A 37 15.68 -10.11 -3.40
N LEU A 38 16.22 -11.30 -3.65
CA LEU A 38 16.35 -12.34 -2.64
C LEU A 38 17.22 -11.86 -1.47
N LYS A 39 18.39 -11.26 -1.75
CA LYS A 39 19.26 -10.70 -0.71
C LYS A 39 18.51 -9.69 0.18
N ARG A 40 17.78 -8.74 -0.42
CA ARG A 40 16.98 -7.77 0.33
C ARG A 40 15.88 -8.44 1.14
N ARG A 41 15.18 -9.42 0.57
CA ARG A 41 14.13 -10.16 1.27
C ARG A 41 14.70 -10.85 2.51
N LEU A 42 15.83 -11.56 2.41
CA LEU A 42 16.48 -12.20 3.54
C LEU A 42 16.86 -11.19 4.63
N GLN A 43 17.41 -10.04 4.24
CA GLN A 43 17.74 -8.96 5.19
C GLN A 43 16.51 -8.42 5.91
N LEU A 44 15.37 -8.25 5.21
CA LEU A 44 14.13 -7.80 5.83
C LEU A 44 13.53 -8.85 6.76
N GLU A 45 13.61 -10.14 6.42
CA GLU A 45 13.14 -11.22 7.31
C GLU A 45 13.98 -11.31 8.59
N LEU A 46 15.30 -11.10 8.48
CA LEU A 46 16.18 -10.97 9.64
C LEU A 46 15.84 -9.73 10.49
N ALA A 47 15.59 -8.59 9.85
CA ALA A 47 15.16 -7.37 10.54
C ALA A 47 13.82 -7.57 11.26
N ALA A 48 12.86 -8.23 10.62
CA ALA A 48 11.58 -8.59 11.21
C ALA A 48 11.74 -9.51 12.43
N GLY A 49 12.69 -10.44 12.40
CA GLY A 49 13.01 -11.30 13.55
C GLY A 49 13.71 -10.56 14.70
N ALA A 50 14.45 -9.49 14.38
CA ALA A 50 15.16 -8.69 15.37
C ALA A 50 14.28 -7.63 16.05
N GLY A 51 13.23 -7.13 15.39
CA GLY A 51 12.22 -6.26 15.98
C GLY A 51 11.53 -5.32 14.99
N PRO A 52 10.37 -4.75 15.36
CA PRO A 52 9.58 -3.86 14.48
C PRO A 52 10.36 -2.61 14.08
N ASP A 53 11.15 -2.00 14.97
CA ASP A 53 11.92 -0.79 14.69
C ASP A 53 12.99 -1.04 13.61
N LEU A 54 13.70 -2.18 13.69
CA LEU A 54 14.70 -2.55 12.70
C LEU A 54 14.06 -2.86 11.35
N LEU A 55 12.91 -3.53 11.35
CA LEU A 55 12.14 -3.78 10.14
C LEU A 55 11.67 -2.47 9.48
N ALA A 56 11.08 -1.56 10.25
CA ALA A 56 10.64 -0.25 9.76
C ALA A 56 11.81 0.52 9.14
N ASN A 57 12.94 0.64 9.86
CA ASN A 57 14.14 1.31 9.36
C ASN A 57 14.68 0.69 8.05
N ALA A 58 14.69 -0.64 7.95
CA ALA A 58 15.15 -1.32 6.74
C ALA A 58 14.22 -1.05 5.54
N ILE A 59 12.90 -1.05 5.77
CA ILE A 59 11.90 -0.72 4.76
C ILE A 59 12.03 0.74 4.34
N ASP A 60 12.02 1.67 5.28
CA ASP A 60 12.04 3.12 5.02
C ASP A 60 13.30 3.52 4.27
N LYS A 61 14.46 2.94 4.61
CA LYS A 61 15.71 3.15 3.87
C LYS A 61 15.58 2.74 2.40
N ARG A 62 14.92 1.61 2.12
CA ARG A 62 14.70 1.17 0.74
C ARG A 62 13.70 2.06 0.00
N LEU A 63 12.60 2.44 0.64
CA LEU A 63 11.60 3.35 0.06
C LEU A 63 12.22 4.71 -0.25
N ALA A 64 13.02 5.27 0.66
CA ALA A 64 13.77 6.51 0.43
C ALA A 64 14.75 6.39 -0.75
N ALA A 65 15.49 5.28 -0.85
CA ALA A 65 16.38 5.04 -1.99
C ALA A 65 15.62 4.92 -3.32
N LEU A 66 14.44 4.30 -3.32
CA LEU A 66 13.56 4.25 -4.49
C LEU A 66 13.03 5.65 -4.83
N ALA A 67 12.58 6.43 -3.86
CA ALA A 67 12.10 7.80 -4.08
C ALA A 67 13.18 8.70 -4.69
N ALA A 68 14.42 8.62 -4.17
CA ALA A 68 15.54 9.43 -4.62
C ALA A 68 16.07 9.07 -6.02
N SER A 69 15.92 7.82 -6.45
CA SER A 69 16.42 7.36 -7.74
C SER A 69 15.68 8.04 -8.91
N ARG A 70 16.42 8.61 -9.87
CA ARG A 70 15.88 9.18 -11.11
C ARG A 70 16.07 8.27 -12.33
N THR A 71 16.60 7.08 -12.13
CA THR A 71 16.96 6.17 -13.23
C THR A 71 15.71 5.63 -13.92
N ARG A 72 15.69 5.69 -15.26
CA ARG A 72 14.61 5.08 -16.06
C ARG A 72 14.62 3.57 -15.88
N VAL A 73 13.43 3.01 -15.67
CA VAL A 73 13.25 1.56 -15.47
C VAL A 73 12.73 0.96 -16.77
N SER A 74 13.57 0.15 -17.41
CA SER A 74 13.19 -0.56 -18.63
C SER A 74 12.13 -1.62 -18.34
N TRP A 75 11.39 -2.02 -19.37
CA TRP A 75 10.38 -3.07 -19.26
C TRP A 75 10.95 -4.40 -18.73
N ARG A 76 12.24 -4.68 -18.97
CA ARG A 76 12.95 -5.89 -18.48
C ARG A 76 13.20 -5.85 -16.97
N LYS A 77 13.46 -4.65 -16.42
CA LYS A 77 13.71 -4.43 -14.98
C LYS A 77 12.45 -4.11 -14.18
N ARG A 78 11.34 -3.79 -14.85
CA ARG A 78 10.05 -3.54 -14.22
C ARG A 78 9.55 -4.72 -13.36
N PRO A 79 9.58 -5.99 -13.79
CA PRO A 79 9.15 -7.11 -12.95
C PRO A 79 9.96 -7.23 -11.65
N GLU A 80 11.28 -7.06 -11.73
CA GLU A 80 12.16 -7.08 -10.54
C GLU A 80 11.80 -5.96 -9.56
N LEU A 81 11.53 -4.75 -10.06
CA LEU A 81 11.09 -3.63 -9.25
C LEU A 81 9.74 -3.90 -8.57
N LEU A 82 8.75 -4.38 -9.33
CA LEU A 82 7.41 -4.67 -8.79
C LEU A 82 7.47 -5.76 -7.72
N GLN A 83 8.29 -6.80 -7.92
CA GLN A 83 8.51 -7.86 -6.93
C GLN A 83 9.19 -7.34 -5.65
N ASP A 84 10.16 -6.43 -5.79
CA ASP A 84 10.80 -5.77 -4.66
C ASP A 84 9.78 -4.95 -3.86
N MET A 85 8.99 -4.12 -4.54
CA MET A 85 7.92 -3.31 -3.92
C MET A 85 6.87 -4.16 -3.23
N GLU A 86 6.41 -5.24 -3.87
CA GLU A 86 5.44 -6.16 -3.29
C GLU A 86 6.00 -6.87 -2.06
N THR A 87 7.30 -7.21 -2.06
CA THR A 87 7.95 -7.80 -0.88
C THR A 87 7.97 -6.85 0.31
N HIS A 88 8.30 -5.57 0.09
CA HIS A 88 8.27 -4.56 1.14
C HIS A 88 6.85 -4.35 1.65
N ARG A 89 5.88 -4.13 0.75
CA ARG A 89 4.47 -3.95 1.10
C ARG A 89 3.93 -5.14 1.90
N ARG A 90 4.22 -6.38 1.47
CA ARG A 90 3.82 -7.58 2.20
C ARG A 90 4.39 -7.61 3.61
N LEU A 91 5.67 -7.26 3.81
CA LEU A 91 6.27 -7.24 5.14
C LEU A 91 5.73 -6.11 6.02
N ILE A 92 5.42 -4.94 5.45
CA ILE A 92 4.68 -3.87 6.15
C ILE A 92 3.38 -4.44 6.71
N VAL A 93 2.58 -5.12 5.89
CA VAL A 93 1.24 -5.59 6.28
C VAL A 93 1.28 -6.82 7.19
N THR A 94 2.16 -7.78 6.91
CA THR A 94 2.13 -9.10 7.58
C THR A 94 3.01 -9.19 8.81
N ARG A 95 3.99 -8.28 8.97
CA ARG A 95 4.96 -8.33 10.07
C ARG A 95 4.98 -7.03 10.85
N LEU A 96 5.11 -5.89 10.16
CA LEU A 96 5.20 -4.60 10.83
C LEU A 96 3.85 -4.16 11.41
N ALA A 97 2.76 -4.19 10.64
CA ALA A 97 1.46 -3.70 11.09
C ALA A 97 0.89 -4.41 12.34
N PRO A 98 1.03 -5.75 12.51
CA PRO A 98 0.62 -6.42 13.74
C PRO A 98 1.45 -6.02 14.97
N ALA A 99 2.73 -5.68 14.78
CA ALA A 99 3.63 -5.32 15.88
C ALA A 99 3.57 -3.81 16.21
N ASP A 100 3.58 -2.98 15.18
CA ASP A 100 3.44 -1.53 15.27
C ASP A 100 2.66 -0.95 14.07
N PRO A 101 1.34 -0.75 14.21
CA PRO A 101 0.53 -0.21 13.13
C PRO A 101 0.84 1.26 12.81
N VAL A 102 1.40 2.02 13.75
CA VAL A 102 1.76 3.44 13.53
C VAL A 102 2.97 3.54 12.59
N ALA A 103 4.04 2.80 12.90
CA ALA A 103 5.19 2.69 12.00
C ALA A 103 4.80 2.10 10.64
N ALA A 104 3.95 1.07 10.64
CA ALA A 104 3.47 0.46 9.39
C ALA A 104 2.70 1.44 8.52
N LEU A 105 1.83 2.29 9.09
CA LEU A 105 1.11 3.31 8.32
C LEU A 105 2.10 4.31 7.70
N SER A 106 3.09 4.77 8.45
CA SER A 106 4.13 5.68 7.94
C SER A 106 4.87 5.07 6.73
N SER A 107 5.37 3.84 6.86
CA SER A 107 6.05 3.14 5.76
C SER A 107 5.12 2.89 4.58
N LEU A 108 3.83 2.61 4.81
CA LEU A 108 2.86 2.36 3.75
C LEU A 108 2.52 3.65 2.99
N ILE A 109 2.34 4.78 3.69
CA ILE A 109 2.21 6.11 3.06
C ILE A 109 3.44 6.39 2.17
N ALA A 110 4.65 6.15 2.68
CA ALA A 110 5.87 6.33 1.90
C ALA A 110 5.92 5.41 0.66
N TRP A 111 5.43 4.16 0.79
CA TRP A 111 5.32 3.23 -0.33
C TRP A 111 4.35 3.74 -1.40
N PHE A 112 3.19 4.25 -0.99
CA PHE A 112 2.18 4.83 -1.88
C PHE A 112 2.68 6.11 -2.57
N ASP A 113 3.38 6.98 -1.84
CA ASP A 113 3.97 8.21 -2.37
C ASP A 113 5.08 7.96 -3.44
N LEU A 114 5.58 6.73 -3.58
CA LEU A 114 6.47 6.33 -4.69
C LEU A 114 5.78 6.38 -6.06
N PHE A 115 4.45 6.25 -6.12
CA PHE A 115 3.69 6.04 -7.36
C PHE A 115 4.04 7.08 -8.42
N ARG A 116 3.96 8.37 -8.10
CA ARG A 116 4.18 9.47 -9.04
C ARG A 116 5.59 9.44 -9.62
N GLY A 117 6.59 9.27 -8.75
CA GLY A 117 7.99 9.20 -9.15
C GLY A 117 8.29 7.98 -10.02
N LEU A 118 7.62 6.85 -9.77
CA LEU A 118 7.75 5.63 -10.55
C LEU A 118 7.01 5.71 -11.89
N ALA A 119 5.77 6.20 -11.90
CA ALA A 119 4.95 6.35 -13.10
C ALA A 119 5.64 7.23 -14.15
N ALA A 120 6.41 8.24 -13.71
CA ALA A 120 7.18 9.10 -14.60
C ALA A 120 8.39 8.42 -15.28
N ARG A 121 8.88 7.28 -14.76
CA ARG A 121 10.16 6.68 -15.20
C ARG A 121 10.11 5.19 -15.53
N VAL A 122 9.01 4.51 -15.22
CA VAL A 122 8.79 3.10 -15.52
C VAL A 122 7.99 2.99 -16.83
N LYS A 123 8.54 2.27 -17.82
CA LYS A 123 7.76 1.95 -19.04
C LYS A 123 6.74 0.85 -18.70
N ASP A 124 5.47 1.24 -18.59
CA ASP A 124 4.38 0.35 -18.12
C ASP A 124 3.22 0.21 -19.13
N PRO A 125 3.42 -0.50 -20.26
CA PRO A 125 2.41 -0.58 -21.32
C PRO A 125 1.14 -1.35 -20.91
N ARG A 126 1.22 -2.14 -19.83
CA ARG A 126 0.11 -2.97 -19.32
C ARG A 126 -0.51 -2.42 -18.05
N SER A 127 -0.12 -1.22 -17.62
CA SER A 127 -0.59 -0.61 -16.37
C SER A 127 -0.40 -1.50 -15.13
N GLU A 128 0.64 -2.35 -15.10
CA GLU A 128 0.92 -3.23 -13.95
C GLU A 128 1.35 -2.45 -12.72
N LEU A 129 2.03 -1.32 -12.90
CA LEU A 129 2.38 -0.42 -11.81
C LEU A 129 1.10 0.14 -11.20
N VAL A 130 0.19 0.67 -12.02
CA VAL A 130 -1.09 1.21 -11.55
C VAL A 130 -1.88 0.14 -10.78
N ALA A 131 -2.01 -1.06 -11.37
CA ALA A 131 -2.70 -2.17 -10.75
C ALA A 131 -2.07 -2.60 -9.41
N ALA A 132 -0.75 -2.56 -9.28
CA ALA A 132 -0.07 -2.88 -8.03
C ALA A 132 -0.43 -1.89 -6.90
N PHE A 133 -0.52 -0.60 -7.20
CA PHE A 133 -0.90 0.41 -6.20
C PHE A 133 -2.41 0.39 -5.89
N GLU A 134 -3.27 0.22 -6.90
CA GLU A 134 -4.71 0.09 -6.67
C GLU A 134 -5.04 -1.18 -5.89
N GLY A 135 -4.46 -2.33 -6.25
CA GLY A 135 -4.63 -3.59 -5.52
C GLY A 135 -4.03 -3.56 -4.11
N ALA A 136 -3.05 -2.69 -3.85
CA ALA A 136 -2.52 -2.44 -2.51
C ALA A 136 -3.46 -1.60 -1.64
N SER A 137 -4.42 -0.89 -2.22
CA SER A 137 -5.21 0.13 -1.52
C SER A 137 -5.96 -0.37 -0.27
N PRO A 138 -6.60 -1.57 -0.27
CA PRO A 138 -7.25 -2.07 0.94
C PRO A 138 -6.31 -2.18 2.15
N ASN A 139 -5.01 -2.43 1.92
CA ASN A 139 -4.03 -2.50 3.01
C ASN A 139 -3.76 -1.13 3.62
N LEU A 140 -3.73 -0.05 2.82
CA LEU A 140 -3.54 1.30 3.32
C LEU A 140 -4.61 1.64 4.36
N TRP A 141 -5.86 1.39 4.01
CA TRP A 141 -7.00 1.74 4.86
C TRP A 141 -7.12 0.81 6.08
N THR A 142 -6.86 -0.49 5.90
CA THR A 142 -6.84 -1.44 7.03
C THR A 142 -5.75 -1.08 8.06
N VAL A 143 -4.54 -0.74 7.58
CA VAL A 143 -3.44 -0.33 8.46
C VAL A 143 -3.71 1.04 9.07
N ALA A 144 -4.31 1.98 8.33
CA ALA A 144 -4.72 3.28 8.86
C ALA A 144 -5.72 3.13 10.01
N GLU A 145 -6.77 2.32 9.84
CA GLU A 145 -7.74 2.03 10.90
C GLU A 145 -7.07 1.47 12.16
N ALA A 146 -6.12 0.52 12.00
CA ALA A 146 -5.37 -0.02 13.13
C ALA A 146 -4.46 1.03 13.80
N ALA A 147 -3.81 1.89 13.01
CA ALA A 147 -2.95 2.96 13.51
C ALA A 147 -3.75 4.01 14.28
N LEU A 148 -4.90 4.43 13.74
CA LEU A 148 -5.79 5.41 14.39
C LEU A 148 -6.36 4.89 15.71
N ARG A 149 -6.70 3.59 15.78
CA ARG A 149 -7.13 2.97 17.06
C ARG A 149 -6.03 2.98 18.11
N LYS A 150 -4.76 2.86 17.70
CA LYS A 150 -3.61 2.93 18.61
C LYS A 150 -3.26 4.38 18.98
N ALA A 151 -3.31 5.28 18.00
CA ALA A 151 -2.81 6.65 18.08
C ALA A 151 -3.60 7.56 17.12
N SER A 152 -4.60 8.28 17.63
CA SER A 152 -5.54 9.06 16.82
C SER A 152 -4.88 10.15 15.97
N GLU A 153 -3.73 10.68 16.41
CA GLU A 153 -2.93 11.69 15.72
C GLU A 153 -2.35 11.22 14.38
N THR A 154 -2.33 9.90 14.14
CA THR A 154 -1.89 9.32 12.86
C THR A 154 -2.78 9.67 11.68
N ILE A 155 -3.98 10.21 11.93
CA ILE A 155 -4.82 10.80 10.87
C ILE A 155 -4.12 11.98 10.18
N ARG A 156 -3.30 12.75 10.90
CA ARG A 156 -2.65 13.94 10.35
C ARG A 156 -1.63 13.60 9.26
N PRO A 157 -0.64 12.69 9.47
CA PRO A 157 0.23 12.23 8.39
C PRO A 157 -0.51 11.69 7.16
N LEU A 158 -1.64 11.01 7.35
CA LEU A 158 -2.47 10.49 6.25
C LEU A 158 -3.17 11.63 5.49
N ALA A 159 -3.75 12.60 6.21
CA ALA A 159 -4.35 13.79 5.62
C ALA A 159 -3.32 14.62 4.84
N ASP A 160 -2.11 14.79 5.39
CA ASP A 160 -1.01 15.49 4.72
C ASP A 160 -0.60 14.76 3.43
N ALA A 161 -0.63 13.42 3.42
CA ALA A 161 -0.32 12.64 2.24
C ALA A 161 -1.37 12.81 1.13
N VAL A 162 -2.66 12.81 1.50
CA VAL A 162 -3.77 13.15 0.60
C VAL A 162 -3.60 14.57 0.06
N ALA A 163 -3.24 15.54 0.89
CA ALA A 163 -3.02 16.93 0.47
C ALA A 163 -1.85 17.07 -0.50
N ARG A 164 -0.76 16.32 -0.32
CA ARG A 164 0.40 16.32 -1.23
C ARG A 164 0.08 15.70 -2.59
N ASN A 165 -0.67 14.60 -2.62
CA ASN A 165 -0.95 13.83 -3.84
C ASN A 165 -2.45 13.55 -4.05
N PRO A 166 -3.30 14.58 -4.16
CA PRO A 166 -4.77 14.41 -4.07
C PRO A 166 -5.38 13.55 -5.18
N LEU A 167 -4.85 13.62 -6.40
CA LEU A 167 -5.33 12.80 -7.52
C LEU A 167 -5.01 11.32 -7.31
N ASP A 168 -3.83 11.01 -6.78
CA ASP A 168 -3.37 9.64 -6.55
C ASP A 168 -4.12 9.02 -5.37
N TYR A 169 -4.24 9.75 -4.25
CA TYR A 169 -5.07 9.32 -3.13
C TYR A 169 -6.55 9.20 -3.52
N GLY A 170 -7.07 10.08 -4.37
CA GLY A 170 -8.42 9.94 -4.91
C GLY A 170 -8.63 8.61 -5.63
N ARG A 171 -7.64 8.16 -6.42
CA ARG A 171 -7.64 6.82 -7.05
C ARG A 171 -7.72 5.72 -5.99
N TRP A 172 -6.89 5.79 -4.95
CA TRP A 172 -6.82 4.77 -3.90
C TRP A 172 -8.06 4.76 -3.00
N VAL A 173 -8.68 5.91 -2.73
CA VAL A 173 -10.01 5.95 -2.06
C VAL A 173 -11.03 5.16 -2.89
N GLY A 174 -11.00 5.27 -4.22
CA GLY A 174 -11.89 4.50 -5.09
C GLY A 174 -11.57 3.00 -5.16
N ALA A 175 -10.32 2.61 -4.93
CA ALA A 175 -9.88 1.21 -4.92
C ALA A 175 -9.96 0.56 -3.52
N ALA A 176 -10.45 1.29 -2.51
CA ALA A 176 -10.44 0.87 -1.12
C ALA A 176 -11.31 -0.37 -0.82
N GLY A 177 -12.38 -0.60 -1.61
CA GLY A 177 -13.42 -1.57 -1.24
C GLY A 177 -13.97 -1.27 0.16
N GLU A 178 -14.33 -2.28 0.94
CA GLU A 178 -14.83 -2.14 2.31
C GLU A 178 -13.75 -1.72 3.35
N ALA A 179 -12.47 -1.71 2.96
CA ALA A 179 -11.39 -1.44 3.92
C ALA A 179 -11.34 0.01 4.41
N LEU A 180 -11.89 0.95 3.65
CA LEU A 180 -12.07 2.34 4.10
C LEU A 180 -13.45 2.45 4.78
N THR A 181 -13.48 2.43 6.10
CA THR A 181 -14.74 2.54 6.84
C THR A 181 -15.37 3.94 6.64
N PRO A 182 -16.71 4.09 6.75
CA PRO A 182 -17.35 5.40 6.74
C PRO A 182 -16.81 6.34 7.82
N ASP A 183 -16.48 5.81 9.01
CA ASP A 183 -15.90 6.58 10.11
C ASP A 183 -14.49 7.08 9.76
N LEU A 184 -13.63 6.23 9.21
CA LEU A 184 -12.30 6.64 8.76
C LEU A 184 -12.37 7.69 7.64
N ALA A 185 -13.29 7.52 6.69
CA ALA A 185 -13.50 8.51 5.64
C ALA A 185 -13.93 9.87 6.21
N ARG A 186 -14.83 9.89 7.20
CA ARG A 186 -15.25 11.12 7.88
C ARG A 186 -14.10 11.77 8.65
N ARG A 187 -13.36 11.00 9.47
CA ARG A 187 -12.19 11.51 10.21
C ARG A 187 -11.12 12.07 9.27
N LEU A 188 -10.89 11.42 8.14
CA LEU A 188 -9.93 11.89 7.15
C LEU A 188 -10.40 13.17 6.48
N LEU A 189 -11.68 13.29 6.13
CA LEU A 189 -12.25 14.55 5.69
C LEU A 189 -11.99 15.62 6.74
N ASP A 190 -12.39 15.39 7.99
CA ASP A 190 -12.25 16.35 9.09
C ASP A 190 -10.81 16.81 9.31
N ALA A 191 -9.83 15.94 9.09
CA ALA A 191 -8.41 16.26 9.20
C ALA A 191 -7.85 17.07 8.02
N LEU A 192 -8.51 17.09 6.85
CA LEU A 192 -8.08 17.90 5.70
C LEU A 192 -8.37 19.38 5.92
N ASP A 193 -7.37 20.21 5.63
CA ASP A 193 -7.50 21.67 5.64
C ASP A 193 -8.53 22.14 4.60
N GLY A 194 -9.25 23.22 4.88
CA GLY A 194 -10.28 23.77 4.00
C GLY A 194 -9.77 24.09 2.59
N SER A 195 -8.55 24.64 2.49
CA SER A 195 -7.90 24.96 1.21
C SER A 195 -7.66 23.71 0.35
N VAL A 196 -7.35 22.56 0.98
CA VAL A 196 -7.20 21.28 0.29
C VAL A 196 -8.57 20.77 -0.15
N ARG A 197 -9.61 20.88 0.69
CA ARG A 197 -10.97 20.42 0.34
C ARG A 197 -11.55 21.18 -0.86
N GLU A 198 -11.25 22.46 -0.97
CA GLU A 198 -11.71 23.34 -2.06
C GLU A 198 -10.86 23.23 -3.33
N ALA A 199 -9.64 22.68 -3.23
CA ALA A 199 -8.73 22.57 -4.36
C ALA A 199 -9.31 21.70 -5.49
N ARG A 200 -9.27 22.20 -6.73
CA ARG A 200 -9.76 21.46 -7.91
C ARG A 200 -9.10 20.09 -8.08
N ALA A 201 -7.81 19.96 -7.73
CA ALA A 201 -7.09 18.69 -7.81
C ALA A 201 -7.57 17.66 -6.76
N ALA A 202 -8.13 18.11 -5.64
CA ALA A 202 -8.63 17.26 -4.56
C ALA A 202 -10.10 16.87 -4.70
N ARG A 203 -10.86 17.55 -5.58
CA ARG A 203 -12.30 17.29 -5.76
C ARG A 203 -12.65 15.81 -5.88
N THR A 204 -11.91 15.04 -6.67
CA THR A 204 -12.16 13.60 -6.81
C THR A 204 -11.95 12.84 -5.51
N ALA A 205 -10.88 13.12 -4.77
CA ALA A 205 -10.62 12.48 -3.49
C ALA A 205 -11.67 12.86 -2.44
N VAL A 206 -11.94 14.17 -2.30
CA VAL A 206 -12.92 14.70 -1.34
C VAL A 206 -14.31 14.15 -1.63
N ARG A 207 -14.73 14.12 -2.91
CA ARG A 207 -16.03 13.58 -3.30
C ARG A 207 -16.14 12.08 -3.00
N ARG A 208 -15.10 11.29 -3.26
CA ARG A 208 -15.10 9.85 -2.93
C ARG A 208 -15.09 9.60 -1.42
N LEU A 209 -14.39 10.45 -0.65
CA LEU A 209 -14.42 10.39 0.81
C LEU A 209 -15.79 10.78 1.36
N ALA A 210 -16.42 11.83 0.83
CA ALA A 210 -17.76 12.27 1.20
C ALA A 210 -18.79 11.18 0.91
N ASP A 211 -18.70 10.56 -0.27
CA ASP A 211 -19.50 9.40 -0.64
C ASP A 211 -19.36 8.26 0.37
N ARG A 212 -18.12 7.90 0.71
CA ARG A 212 -17.85 6.82 1.66
C ARG A 212 -18.29 7.15 3.08
N ALA A 213 -18.17 8.40 3.50
CA ALA A 213 -18.62 8.86 4.79
C ALA A 213 -20.16 8.92 4.91
N GLY A 214 -20.89 8.87 3.78
CA GLY A 214 -22.33 9.16 3.75
C GLY A 214 -22.63 10.65 3.94
N ASP A 215 -21.68 11.53 3.63
CA ASP A 215 -21.87 12.98 3.65
C ASP A 215 -22.42 13.44 2.29
N LEU A 216 -23.74 13.30 2.14
CA LEU A 216 -24.44 13.63 0.90
C LEU A 216 -24.36 15.12 0.58
N ASP A 217 -24.42 15.98 1.59
CA ASP A 217 -24.38 17.43 1.41
C ASP A 217 -23.04 17.86 0.82
N LEU A 218 -21.93 17.43 1.43
CA LEU A 218 -20.60 17.70 0.87
C LEU A 218 -20.46 17.09 -0.52
N TRP A 219 -20.95 15.88 -0.74
CA TRP A 219 -20.89 15.23 -2.05
C TRP A 219 -21.61 16.05 -3.13
N LEU A 220 -22.80 16.58 -2.84
CA LEU A 220 -23.60 17.40 -3.74
C LEU A 220 -22.94 18.74 -4.06
N THR A 221 -22.26 19.37 -3.10
CA THR A 221 -21.55 20.65 -3.35
C THR A 221 -20.38 20.51 -4.33
N LEU A 222 -19.83 19.31 -4.49
CA LEU A 222 -18.66 19.03 -5.33
C LEU A 222 -19.02 18.67 -6.78
N VAL A 223 -20.30 18.73 -7.15
CA VAL A 223 -20.82 18.35 -8.46
C VAL A 223 -20.68 19.50 -9.45
N THR A 224 -20.14 19.24 -10.64
CA THR A 224 -20.04 20.29 -11.66
C THR A 224 -21.44 20.65 -12.21
N PRO A 225 -21.63 21.87 -12.73
CA PRO A 225 -22.89 22.24 -13.38
C PRO A 225 -23.29 21.28 -14.51
N GLU A 226 -22.34 20.73 -15.27
CA GLU A 226 -22.64 19.76 -16.33
C GLU A 226 -23.16 18.43 -15.77
N GLU A 227 -22.59 17.95 -14.66
CA GLU A 227 -22.99 16.68 -14.04
C GLU A 227 -24.41 16.74 -13.45
N ARG A 228 -24.80 17.90 -12.88
CA ARG A 228 -26.12 18.10 -12.24
C ARG A 228 -27.31 17.84 -13.18
N GLY A 229 -27.15 18.08 -14.47
CA GLY A 229 -28.20 17.87 -15.47
C GLY A 229 -28.30 16.43 -16.00
N SER A 230 -27.39 15.53 -15.61
CA SER A 230 -27.34 14.19 -16.20
C SER A 230 -28.29 13.20 -15.50
N PRO A 231 -28.99 12.32 -16.25
CA PRO A 231 -29.82 11.27 -15.67
C PRO A 231 -29.04 10.31 -14.74
N ASP A 232 -27.78 10.03 -15.09
CA ASP A 232 -26.89 9.18 -14.29
C ASP A 232 -26.59 9.79 -12.92
N PHE A 233 -26.46 11.12 -12.86
CA PHE A 233 -26.30 11.85 -11.61
C PHE A 233 -27.56 11.76 -10.75
N ALA A 234 -28.75 12.01 -11.32
CA ALA A 234 -30.02 11.89 -10.61
C ALA A 234 -30.23 10.47 -10.04
N ALA A 235 -29.93 9.44 -10.82
CA ALA A 235 -29.95 8.04 -10.35
C ALA A 235 -28.90 7.78 -9.24
N GLY A 236 -27.73 8.42 -9.34
CA GLY A 236 -26.69 8.38 -8.31
C GLY A 236 -27.12 9.00 -6.98
N VAL A 237 -27.84 10.12 -7.02
CA VAL A 237 -28.41 10.77 -5.82
C VAL A 237 -29.51 9.89 -5.23
N ALA A 238 -30.44 9.39 -6.05
CA ALA A 238 -31.54 8.55 -5.58
C ALA A 238 -31.06 7.28 -4.85
N ARG A 239 -30.01 6.61 -5.37
CA ARG A 239 -29.42 5.43 -4.69
C ARG A 239 -28.87 5.75 -3.30
N ARG A 240 -28.36 6.97 -3.08
CA ARG A 240 -27.77 7.39 -1.80
C ARG A 240 -28.83 7.80 -0.78
N LEU A 241 -29.98 8.29 -1.23
CA LEU A 241 -31.11 8.61 -0.34
C LEU A 241 -31.85 7.35 0.17
N LEU A 242 -31.61 6.20 -0.46
CA LEU A 242 -32.27 4.93 -0.14
C LEU A 242 -31.41 3.97 0.71
N ALA A 243 -30.13 4.29 0.90
CA ALA A 243 -29.15 3.48 1.63
C ALA A 243 -28.96 3.99 3.07
#